data_AF-A0A7K6CHG9-F1
#
_entry.id   AF-A0A7K6CHG9-F1
#
_cell.length_a   1.000
_cell.length_b   1.000
_cell.length_c   1.000
_cell.angle_alpha   90.00
_cell.angle_beta   90.00
_cell.angle_gamma   90.00
#
_symmetry.space_group_name_H-M   'P 1'
#
loop_
_entity.id
_entity.type
_entity.pdbx_description
1 polymer ?
#
loop_
_entity_poly.entity_id
_entity_poly.type
_entity_poly.pdbx_seq_one_letter_code
_entity_poly.pdbx_strand_id
1 'polypeptide(L)'
;CWSKLYKPGEAKNGCVLNGKLYPFGNIARTEDCYRCSCSATSMECCSLFFTPISYDKEKCKVIFNKKSCNYDVVQKDDPSQECFVYSRV
;
A
#
# COMPACT_ATOMS: atom_id res chain seq x y z
N CYS A 1 7.73 4.73 -0.82
CA CYS A 1 8.03 4.04 0.45
C CYS A 1 8.14 5.06 1.57
N TRP A 2 8.03 4.63 2.82
CA TRP A 2 8.27 5.44 4.01
C TRP A 2 9.06 4.63 5.04
N SER A 3 9.81 5.32 5.90
CA SER A 3 10.60 4.69 6.94
C SER A 3 10.35 5.38 8.28
N LYS A 4 10.33 4.58 9.36
CA LYS A 4 10.25 5.03 10.74
C LYS A 4 11.49 4.51 11.48
N LEU A 5 12.23 5.42 12.10
CA LEU A 5 13.31 5.07 13.02
C LEU A 5 12.72 4.93 14.43
N TYR A 6 13.21 3.93 15.17
CA TYR A 6 12.80 3.65 16.54
C TYR A 6 13.82 4.19 17.53
N LYS A 7 13.33 4.72 18.64
CA LYS A 7 14.18 4.99 19.81
C LYS A 7 14.59 3.65 20.46
N PRO A 8 15.72 3.60 21.19
CA PRO A 8 16.12 2.41 21.92
C PRO A 8 14.99 1.89 22.81
N GLY A 9 14.59 0.63 22.60
CA GLY A 9 13.52 -0.02 23.36
C GLY A 9 12.08 0.35 22.96
N GLU A 10 11.86 1.10 21.87
CA GLU A 10 10.51 1.35 21.33
C GLU A 10 9.96 0.10 20.62
N ALA A 11 10.78 -0.56 19.80
CA ALA A 11 10.44 -1.82 19.13
C ALA A 11 11.10 -2.99 19.85
N LYS A 12 10.57 -3.40 21.02
CA LYS A 12 11.11 -4.54 21.79
C LYS A 12 10.71 -5.90 21.20
N ASN A 13 9.45 -6.03 20.81
CA ASN A 13 8.85 -7.30 20.42
C ASN A 13 8.44 -7.35 18.94
N GLY A 14 8.80 -6.32 18.16
CA GLY A 14 8.38 -6.14 16.78
C GLY A 14 7.99 -4.71 16.47
N CYS A 15 7.41 -4.51 15.29
CA CYS A 15 6.99 -3.21 14.78
C CYS A 15 5.47 -3.08 14.83
N VAL A 16 4.97 -1.96 15.33
CA VAL A 16 3.54 -1.65 15.30
C VAL A 16 3.21 -0.82 14.06
N LEU A 17 2.30 -1.33 13.23
CA LEU A 17 1.73 -0.64 12.08
C LEU A 17 0.21 -0.65 12.22
N ASN A 18 -0.42 0.53 12.24
CA ASN A 18 -1.88 0.69 12.38
C ASN A 18 -2.49 -0.11 13.54
N GLY A 19 -1.79 -0.13 14.69
CA GLY A 19 -2.24 -0.84 15.89
C GLY A 19 -1.93 -2.35 15.92
N LYS A 20 -1.43 -2.93 14.82
CA LYS A 20 -1.05 -4.34 14.73
C LYS A 20 0.45 -4.54 14.93
N LEU A 21 0.82 -5.50 15.78
CA LEU A 21 2.21 -5.91 15.99
C LEU A 21 2.65 -6.89 14.90
N TYR A 22 3.76 -6.59 14.25
CA TYR A 22 4.42 -7.44 13.27
C TYR A 22 5.77 -7.92 13.83
N PRO A 23 6.16 -9.19 13.56
CA PRO A 23 7.47 -9.70 13.96
C PRO A 23 8.58 -8.99 13.21
N PHE A 24 9.80 -9.06 13.76
CA PHE A 24 10.99 -8.63 13.03
C PHE A 24 11.22 -9.44 11.76
N GLY A 25 11.86 -8.81 10.79
CA GLY A 25 12.16 -9.37 9.47
C GLY A 25 11.27 -8.80 8.37
N ASN A 26 11.21 -9.53 7.26
CA ASN A 26 10.47 -9.13 6.07
C ASN A 26 8.99 -9.50 6.20
N ILE A 27 8.13 -8.51 6.01
CA ILE A 27 6.68 -8.64 5.96
C ILE A 27 6.28 -8.48 4.50
N ALA A 28 5.95 -9.59 3.84
CA ALA A 28 5.65 -9.59 2.41
C ALA A 28 4.42 -8.73 2.06
N ARG A 29 3.41 -8.74 2.94
CA ARG A 29 2.17 -8.00 2.76
C ARG A 29 1.47 -7.73 4.09
N THR A 30 1.18 -6.46 4.35
CA THR A 30 0.33 -6.01 5.47
C THR A 30 -1.13 -5.94 5.04
N GLU A 31 -2.04 -5.74 6.00
CA GLU A 31 -3.47 -5.54 5.71
C GLU A 31 -3.73 -4.25 4.91
N ASP A 32 -2.89 -3.25 5.12
CA ASP A 32 -2.93 -1.97 4.41
C ASP A 32 -2.11 -1.95 3.12
N CYS A 33 -1.80 -3.13 2.57
CA CYS A 33 -1.13 -3.25 1.27
C CYS A 33 0.29 -2.67 1.22
N TYR A 34 1.06 -2.86 2.28
CA TYR A 34 2.49 -2.55 2.30
C TYR A 34 3.34 -3.83 2.32
N ARG A 35 4.48 -3.78 1.64
CA ARG A 35 5.61 -4.65 1.94
C ARG A 35 6.51 -3.90 2.90
N CYS A 36 6.88 -4.55 4.01
CA CYS A 36 7.71 -3.90 5.01
C CYS A 36 8.93 -4.74 5.39
N SER A 37 9.96 -4.07 5.89
CA SER A 37 11.06 -4.65 6.64
C SER A 37 11.03 -4.07 8.04
N CYS A 38 11.06 -4.93 9.06
CA CYS A 38 10.94 -4.56 10.47
C CYS A 38 12.18 -4.99 11.24
N SER A 39 12.75 -4.09 12.04
CA SER A 39 13.89 -4.36 12.91
C SER A 39 13.74 -3.61 14.24
N ALA A 40 14.65 -3.87 15.19
CA ALA A 40 14.66 -3.17 16.47
C ALA A 40 14.98 -1.67 16.35
N THR A 41 15.60 -1.24 15.24
CA THR A 41 16.06 0.14 15.03
C THR A 41 15.19 0.90 14.04
N SER A 42 14.55 0.21 13.10
CA SER A 42 13.70 0.86 12.09
C SER A 42 12.65 -0.07 11.49
N MET A 43 11.64 0.54 10.90
CA MET A 43 10.69 -0.10 10.00
C MET A 43 10.65 0.68 8.69
N GLU A 44 10.76 -0.02 7.57
CA GLU A 44 10.60 0.54 6.23
C GLU A 44 9.43 -0.15 5.54
N CYS A 45 8.54 0.62 4.91
CA CYS A 45 7.36 0.10 4.23
C CYS A 45 7.17 0.77 2.87
N CYS A 46 6.89 -0.05 1.86
CA CYS A 46 6.55 0.38 0.51
C CYS A 46 5.13 -0.05 0.18
N SER A 47 4.33 0.85 -0.40
CA SER A 47 3.02 0.48 -0.93
C SER A 47 3.20 -0.57 -2.02
N LEU A 48 2.31 -1.57 -2.02
CA LEU A 48 2.21 -2.56 -3.10
C LEU A 48 1.39 -2.03 -4.27
N PHE A 49 0.57 -1.01 -4.03
CA PHE A 49 -0.24 -0.35 -5.04
C PHE A 49 0.53 0.77 -5.74
N PHE A 50 0.15 0.99 -7.00
CA PHE A 50 0.61 2.11 -7.81
C PHE A 50 -0.55 3.06 -8.05
N THR A 51 -0.35 4.33 -7.78
CA THR A 51 -1.38 5.37 -7.89
C THR A 51 -1.54 5.78 -9.34
N PRO A 52 -2.73 5.62 -9.97
CA PRO A 52 -2.96 6.08 -11.33
C PRO A 52 -3.04 7.60 -11.37
N ILE A 53 -2.17 8.22 -12.16
CA ILE A 53 -2.10 9.69 -12.27
C ILE A 53 -2.74 10.22 -13.55
N SER A 54 -2.81 9.38 -14.60
CA SER A 54 -3.36 9.75 -15.91
C SER A 54 -4.27 8.66 -16.46
N TYR A 55 -5.54 9.04 -16.67
CA TYR A 55 -6.63 8.25 -17.25
C TYR A 55 -7.77 9.22 -17.63
N ASP A 56 -8.81 8.77 -18.32
CA ASP A 56 -10.00 9.57 -18.60
C ASP A 56 -10.79 9.86 -17.31
N LYS A 57 -10.52 10.99 -16.66
CA LYS A 57 -11.18 11.37 -15.39
C LYS A 57 -12.66 11.75 -15.58
N GLU A 58 -13.11 12.01 -16.81
CA GLU A 58 -14.50 12.33 -17.10
C GLU A 58 -15.35 11.05 -17.12
N LYS A 59 -14.85 10.00 -17.78
CA LYS A 59 -15.59 8.73 -17.94
C LYS A 59 -15.23 7.65 -16.92
N CYS A 60 -14.09 7.78 -16.24
CA CYS A 60 -13.57 6.73 -15.37
C CYS A 60 -13.39 7.19 -13.92
N LYS A 61 -13.41 6.23 -13.00
CA LYS A 61 -13.18 6.39 -11.57
C LYS A 61 -12.16 5.37 -11.07
N VAL A 62 -11.57 5.67 -9.93
CA VAL A 62 -10.57 4.83 -9.28
C VAL A 62 -11.17 4.15 -8.07
N ILE A 63 -10.98 2.84 -7.96
CA ILE A 63 -11.42 2.03 -6.82
C ILE A 63 -10.21 1.29 -6.26
N PHE A 64 -10.02 1.33 -4.95
CA PHE A 64 -8.95 0.56 -4.32
C PHE A 64 -9.38 -0.90 -4.14
N ASN A 65 -8.63 -1.82 -4.74
CA ASN A 65 -8.86 -3.25 -4.64
C ASN A 65 -7.91 -3.86 -3.61
N LYS A 66 -8.44 -4.13 -2.41
CA LYS A 66 -7.68 -4.73 -1.30
C LYS A 66 -7.19 -6.15 -1.60
N LYS A 67 -7.86 -6.89 -2.49
CA LYS A 67 -7.48 -8.25 -2.88
C LYS A 67 -6.24 -8.23 -3.77
N SER A 68 -6.18 -7.35 -4.76
CA SER A 68 -4.97 -7.17 -5.57
C SER A 68 -3.92 -6.28 -4.90
N CYS A 69 -4.31 -5.48 -3.89
CA CYS A 69 -3.52 -4.37 -3.36
C CYS A 69 -3.10 -3.39 -4.46
N ASN A 70 -4.06 -2.97 -5.28
CA ASN A 70 -3.84 -1.98 -6.33
C ASN A 70 -5.10 -1.14 -6.58
N TYR A 71 -4.94 -0.12 -7.40
CA TYR A 71 -6.06 0.69 -7.89
C TYR A 71 -6.58 0.17 -9.23
N ASP A 72 -7.87 -0.15 -9.26
CA ASP A 72 -8.60 -0.47 -10.47
C ASP A 72 -9.18 0.84 -11.01
N VAL A 73 -8.97 1.09 -12.31
CA VAL A 73 -9.56 2.25 -12.99
C VAL A 73 -10.65 1.71 -13.89
N VAL A 74 -11.89 2.07 -13.61
CA VAL A 74 -13.09 1.49 -14.24
C VAL A 74 -14.02 2.58 -14.72
N GLN A 75 -14.94 2.25 -15.63
CA GLN A 75 -15.93 3.22 -16.10
C GLN A 75 -16.85 3.64 -14.95
N LYS A 76 -17.32 4.89 -15.01
CA LYS A 76 -18.28 5.42 -14.03
C LYS A 76 -19.63 4.72 -14.16
N ASP A 77 -20.09 4.53 -15.40
CA ASP A 77 -21.39 3.96 -15.75
C ASP A 77 -21.43 2.43 -15.56
N ASP A 78 -20.33 1.75 -15.85
CA ASP A 78 -20.19 0.30 -15.66
C ASP A 78 -18.85 -0.05 -14.98
N PRO A 79 -18.83 -0.23 -13.65
CA PRO A 79 -17.62 -0.59 -12.90
C PRO A 79 -17.04 -1.97 -13.22
N SER A 80 -17.72 -2.81 -14.02
CA SER A 80 -17.19 -4.09 -14.48
C SER A 80 -16.21 -3.93 -15.65
N GLN A 81 -16.23 -2.78 -16.32
CA GLN A 81 -15.34 -2.46 -17.44
C GLN A 81 -14.16 -1.62 -17.00
N GLU A 82 -12.96 -2.10 -17.32
CA GLU A 82 -11.71 -1.37 -17.07
C GLU A 82 -11.53 -0.21 -18.05
N CYS A 83 -10.89 0.85 -17.56
CA CYS A 83 -10.44 1.98 -18.34
C CYS A 83 -8.94 1.89 -18.62
N PHE A 84 -8.53 2.42 -19.76
CA PHE A 84 -7.13 2.55 -20.09
C PHE A 84 -6.43 3.54 -19.14
N VAL A 85 -5.26 3.14 -18.63
CA VAL A 85 -4.42 3.96 -17.74
C VAL A 85 -3.13 4.32 -18.47
N TYR A 86 -2.89 5.61 -18.66
CA TYR A 86 -1.71 6.09 -19.37
C TYR A 86 -0.45 6.04 -18.50
N SER A 87 -0.57 6.29 -17.19
CA SER A 87 0.57 6.25 -16.27
C SER A 87 0.18 6.08 -14.79
N ARG A 88 1.13 5.52 -14.02
CA ARG A 88 1.03 5.26 -12.57
C ARG A 88 2.34 5.65 -11.86
N VAL A 89 2.27 5.90 -10.55
CA VAL A 89 3.41 6.17 -9.66
C VAL A 89 3.40 5.31 -8.40
#